data_AF-A0A7S0M893-F1
#
_entry.id   AF-A0A7S0M893-F1
#
_cell.length_a   1.000
_cell.length_b   1.000
_cell.length_c   1.000
_cell.angle_alpha   90.00
_cell.angle_beta   90.00
_cell.angle_gamma   90.00
#
_symmetry.space_group_name_H-M   'P 1'
#
loop_
_entity.id
_entity.type
_entity.pdbx_description
1 polymer ?
#
loop_
_entity_poly.entity_id
_entity_poly.type
_entity_poly.pdbx_seq_one_letter_code
_entity_poly.pdbx_strand_id
1 'polypeptide(L)'
;GGGGAAGEGKRLAAVVDWAPYGSTPLGSPPSLYTVTRDTYPDTGPLGPWLVLRGAQTLAHGLAAIHAAGVCHGDVYAHNVLVSSDRRWMRLGDFGASFFYEPGGPDGAALERLEVCAWGRLVAEMLALVPPRP
;
A
#
# COMPACT_ATOMS: atom_id res chain seq x y z
N GLY A 1 41.44 -6.56 22.44
CA GLY A 1 40.97 -7.23 21.23
C GLY A 1 39.49 -7.01 21.11
N GLY A 2 39.07 -6.19 20.13
CA GLY A 2 37.66 -5.93 19.86
C GLY A 2 37.04 -7.11 19.12
N GLY A 3 36.01 -7.71 19.70
CA GLY A 3 35.13 -8.65 19.02
C GLY A 3 33.85 -7.92 18.64
N GLY A 4 33.79 -7.46 17.39
CA GLY A 4 32.55 -6.94 16.80
C GLY A 4 31.56 -8.08 16.65
N ALA A 5 30.44 -8.01 17.37
CA ALA A 5 29.28 -8.84 17.09
C ALA A 5 28.72 -8.38 15.73
N ALA A 6 28.92 -9.18 14.70
CA ALA A 6 28.23 -9.02 13.43
C ALA A 6 26.72 -9.12 13.71
N GLY A 7 25.99 -8.02 13.48
CA GLY A 7 24.56 -7.95 13.72
C GLY A 7 23.84 -9.03 12.93
N GLU A 8 23.07 -9.86 13.64
CA GLU A 8 22.18 -10.84 13.03
C GLU A 8 21.23 -10.11 12.09
N GLY A 9 21.35 -10.37 10.78
CA GLY A 9 20.50 -9.78 9.77
C GLY A 9 19.04 -10.15 10.06
N LYS A 10 18.22 -9.15 10.43
CA LYS A 10 16.78 -9.33 10.58
C LYS A 10 16.23 -9.87 9.27
N ARG A 11 15.68 -11.09 9.29
CA ARG A 11 14.99 -11.68 8.13
C ARG A 11 13.55 -11.17 8.10
N LEU A 12 13.10 -10.71 6.94
CA LEU A 12 11.73 -10.28 6.71
C LEU A 12 10.86 -11.51 6.46
N ALA A 13 9.81 -11.69 7.25
CA ALA A 13 8.74 -12.64 6.99
C ALA A 13 7.43 -11.98 7.41
N ALA A 14 6.55 -11.73 6.44
CA ALA A 14 5.20 -11.25 6.70
C ALA A 14 4.24 -12.46 6.64
N VAL A 15 3.47 -12.66 7.71
CA VAL A 15 2.32 -13.56 7.68
C VAL A 15 1.10 -12.70 7.41
N VAL A 16 0.52 -12.85 6.23
CA VAL A 16 -0.68 -12.12 5.81
C VAL A 16 -1.79 -13.11 5.53
N ASP A 17 -3.02 -12.69 5.78
CA ASP A 17 -4.19 -13.45 5.37
C ASP A 17 -4.21 -13.55 3.83
N TRP A 18 -4.51 -14.75 3.31
CA TRP A 18 -4.83 -14.88 1.90
C TRP A 18 -6.03 -14.03 1.55
N ALA A 19 -5.91 -13.25 0.47
CA ALA A 19 -7.04 -12.52 -0.04
C ALA A 19 -8.15 -13.51 -0.46
N PRO A 20 -9.42 -13.24 -0.10
CA PRO A 20 -10.56 -14.01 -0.57
C PRO A 20 -10.53 -14.26 -2.08
N TYR A 21 -11.02 -15.43 -2.48
CA TYR A 21 -11.04 -15.84 -3.89
C TYR A 21 -11.76 -14.80 -4.75
N GLY A 22 -11.15 -14.46 -5.88
CA GLY A 22 -11.68 -13.46 -6.82
C GLY A 22 -11.33 -12.01 -6.48
N SER A 23 -10.52 -11.77 -5.45
CA SER A 23 -9.91 -10.44 -5.26
C SER A 23 -8.95 -10.11 -6.39
N THR A 24 -8.96 -8.86 -6.83
CA THR A 24 -8.10 -8.37 -7.91
C THR A 24 -7.34 -7.12 -7.49
N PRO A 25 -6.14 -6.89 -8.02
CA PRO A 25 -5.47 -5.59 -7.92
C PRO A 25 -6.39 -4.44 -8.37
N LEU A 26 -6.31 -3.31 -7.69
CA LEU A 26 -7.04 -2.09 -8.02
C LEU A 26 -6.52 -1.47 -9.32
N GLY A 27 -5.21 -1.54 -9.53
CA GLY A 27 -4.52 -1.14 -10.74
C GLY A 27 -3.64 -2.26 -11.29
N SER A 28 -3.15 -2.07 -12.49
CA SER A 28 -2.05 -2.84 -13.07
C SER A 28 -0.78 -2.00 -13.01
N PRO A 29 0.39 -2.64 -12.78
CA PRO A 29 1.65 -1.92 -12.71
C PRO A 29 1.90 -1.16 -14.02
N PRO A 30 2.72 -0.11 -13.98
CA PRO A 30 3.13 0.59 -15.18
C PRO A 30 3.77 -0.36 -16.19
N SER A 31 3.50 -0.12 -17.47
CA SER A 31 4.22 -0.72 -18.59
C SER A 31 5.28 0.24 -19.13
N LEU A 32 6.17 -0.25 -19.99
CA LEU A 32 7.12 0.58 -20.73
C LEU A 32 6.43 1.71 -21.53
N TYR A 33 5.13 1.57 -21.82
CA TYR A 33 4.34 2.55 -22.57
C TYR A 33 3.63 3.58 -21.68
N THR A 34 3.34 3.26 -20.41
CA THR A 34 2.49 4.09 -19.54
C THR A 34 3.28 4.99 -18.59
N VAL A 35 4.62 4.91 -18.62
CA VAL A 35 5.54 5.65 -17.73
C VAL A 35 5.29 5.25 -16.26
N THR A 36 5.79 5.98 -15.26
CA THR A 36 5.80 5.65 -13.82
C THR A 36 4.43 5.59 -13.13
N ARG A 37 3.32 5.48 -13.87
CA ARG A 37 1.96 5.44 -13.30
C ARG A 37 1.27 4.12 -13.57
N ASP A 38 0.60 3.61 -12.55
CA ASP A 38 -0.32 2.48 -12.66
C ASP A 38 -1.43 2.78 -13.67
N THR A 39 -1.93 1.73 -14.28
CA THR A 39 -3.12 1.79 -15.11
C THR A 39 -4.30 1.18 -14.39
N TYR A 40 -5.49 1.70 -14.62
CA TYR A 40 -6.70 1.19 -14.00
C TYR A 40 -7.47 0.34 -15.02
N PRO A 41 -7.84 -0.90 -14.68
CA PRO A 41 -8.59 -1.76 -15.59
C PRO A 41 -9.99 -1.19 -15.82
N ASP A 42 -10.56 -1.44 -17.01
CA ASP A 42 -11.91 -0.99 -17.40
C ASP A 42 -13.00 -1.80 -16.68
N THR A 43 -12.99 -1.70 -15.35
CA THR A 43 -13.87 -2.38 -14.40
C THR A 43 -15.05 -1.50 -14.00
N GLY A 44 -15.23 -0.38 -14.70
CA GLY A 44 -16.21 0.64 -14.38
C GLY A 44 -15.85 1.48 -13.14
N PRO A 45 -16.56 2.61 -12.96
CA PRO A 45 -16.31 3.57 -11.89
C PRO A 45 -16.29 2.94 -10.49
N LEU A 46 -15.48 3.50 -9.59
CA LEU A 46 -15.54 3.14 -8.18
C LEU A 46 -16.72 3.83 -7.50
N GLY A 47 -17.41 3.09 -6.62
CA GLY A 47 -18.40 3.67 -5.75
C GLY A 47 -17.74 4.58 -4.70
N PRO A 48 -18.29 5.79 -4.42
CA PRO A 48 -17.68 6.73 -3.47
C PRO A 48 -17.51 6.13 -2.07
N TRP A 49 -18.44 5.26 -1.65
CA TRP A 49 -18.36 4.55 -0.38
C TRP A 49 -17.18 3.58 -0.30
N LEU A 50 -16.88 2.87 -1.40
CA LEU A 50 -15.73 1.97 -1.46
C LEU A 50 -14.42 2.77 -1.36
N VAL A 51 -14.33 3.89 -2.06
CA VAL A 51 -13.14 4.77 -2.01
C VAL A 51 -12.92 5.29 -0.59
N LEU A 52 -13.96 5.80 0.07
CA LEU A 52 -13.87 6.30 1.44
C LEU A 52 -13.43 5.21 2.43
N ARG A 53 -14.09 4.04 2.38
CA ARG A 53 -13.78 2.91 3.27
C ARG A 53 -12.42 2.31 2.98
N GLY A 54 -12.04 2.25 1.71
CA GLY A 54 -10.74 1.78 1.26
C GLY A 54 -9.62 2.68 1.74
N ALA A 55 -9.73 4.00 1.52
CA ALA A 55 -8.77 4.98 2.01
C ALA A 55 -8.53 4.86 3.52
N GLN A 56 -9.60 4.72 4.31
CA GLN A 56 -9.53 4.49 5.76
C GLN A 56 -8.85 3.17 6.12
N THR A 57 -9.21 2.07 5.43
CA THR A 57 -8.66 0.74 5.72
C THR A 57 -7.16 0.69 5.40
N LEU A 58 -6.75 1.26 4.27
CA LEU A 58 -5.35 1.37 3.89
C LEU A 58 -4.56 2.24 4.87
N ALA A 59 -5.12 3.39 5.29
CA ALA A 59 -4.47 4.24 6.30
C ALA A 59 -4.26 3.52 7.63
N HIS A 60 -5.25 2.75 8.11
CA HIS A 60 -5.09 1.93 9.31
C HIS A 60 -4.03 0.84 9.13
N GLY A 61 -3.98 0.19 7.97
CA GLY A 61 -2.96 -0.82 7.65
C GLY A 61 -1.55 -0.23 7.67
N LEU A 62 -1.35 0.91 7.02
CA LEU A 62 -0.06 1.63 7.01
C LEU A 62 0.34 2.07 8.42
N ALA A 63 -0.60 2.63 9.20
CA ALA A 63 -0.33 2.99 10.59
C ALA A 63 0.07 1.79 11.46
N ALA A 64 -0.55 0.62 11.23
CA ALA A 64 -0.22 -0.60 11.96
C ALA A 64 1.19 -1.12 11.65
N ILE A 65 1.60 -1.09 10.38
CA ILE A 65 2.97 -1.52 10.00
C ILE A 65 4.02 -0.50 10.44
N HIS A 66 3.73 0.80 10.37
CA HIS A 66 4.61 1.84 10.90
C HIS A 66 4.83 1.70 12.42
N ALA A 67 3.76 1.40 13.18
CA ALA A 67 3.87 1.12 14.61
C ALA A 67 4.73 -0.12 14.92
N ALA A 68 4.87 -1.04 13.98
CA ALA A 68 5.75 -2.19 14.05
C ALA A 68 7.17 -1.92 13.51
N GLY A 69 7.48 -0.69 13.09
CA GLY A 69 8.76 -0.32 12.48
C GLY A 69 8.96 -0.88 11.08
N VAL A 70 7.89 -1.06 10.33
CA VAL A 70 7.89 -1.56 8.95
C VAL A 70 7.33 -0.50 8.02
N CYS A 71 8.08 -0.19 6.97
CA CYS A 71 7.63 0.61 5.84
C CYS A 71 7.21 -0.34 4.72
N HIS A 72 6.05 -0.13 4.09
CA HIS A 72 5.63 -0.94 2.95
C HIS A 72 6.57 -0.75 1.76
N GLY A 73 6.93 0.50 1.47
CA GLY A 73 7.90 0.88 0.44
C GLY A 73 7.37 0.91 -1.00
N ASP A 74 6.11 0.51 -1.22
CA ASP A 74 5.51 0.39 -2.57
C ASP A 74 3.98 0.58 -2.56
N VAL A 75 3.52 1.70 -2.00
CA VAL A 75 2.08 2.00 -1.85
C VAL A 75 1.51 2.52 -3.17
N TYR A 76 1.00 1.60 -3.99
CA TYR A 76 0.41 1.86 -5.32
C TYR A 76 -0.85 1.03 -5.55
N ALA A 77 -1.60 1.34 -6.61
CA ALA A 77 -2.89 0.71 -6.90
C ALA A 77 -2.73 -0.79 -7.24
N HIS A 78 -1.63 -1.20 -7.86
CA HIS A 78 -1.36 -2.61 -8.11
C HIS A 78 -1.12 -3.45 -6.83
N ASN A 79 -0.75 -2.80 -5.72
CA ASN A 79 -0.59 -3.41 -4.41
C ASN A 79 -1.83 -3.26 -3.51
N VAL A 80 -2.93 -2.73 -4.05
CA VAL A 80 -4.23 -2.71 -3.36
C VAL A 80 -5.12 -3.78 -3.95
N LEU A 81 -5.56 -4.73 -3.13
CA LEU A 81 -6.53 -5.75 -3.51
C LEU A 81 -7.95 -5.26 -3.24
N VAL A 82 -8.81 -5.40 -4.24
CA VAL A 82 -10.25 -5.12 -4.18
C VAL A 82 -11.00 -6.45 -4.14
N SER A 83 -12.03 -6.54 -3.31
CA SER A 83 -12.91 -7.70 -3.28
C SER A 83 -13.76 -7.83 -4.54
N SER A 84 -14.10 -9.05 -4.93
CA SER A 84 -14.95 -9.33 -6.10
C SER A 84 -16.33 -8.65 -6.02
N ASP A 85 -16.88 -8.52 -4.81
CA ASP A 85 -18.12 -7.80 -4.53
C ASP A 85 -17.94 -6.28 -4.32
N ARG A 86 -16.72 -5.77 -4.49
CA ARG A 86 -16.33 -4.35 -4.36
C ARG A 86 -16.77 -3.71 -3.04
N ARG A 87 -16.64 -4.46 -1.93
CA ARG A 87 -16.97 -4.02 -0.56
C ARG A 87 -15.76 -3.68 0.31
N TRP A 88 -14.58 -4.20 -0.01
CA TRP A 88 -13.38 -3.91 0.75
C TRP A 88 -12.15 -3.74 -0.13
N MET A 89 -11.17 -3.02 0.42
CA MET A 89 -9.82 -2.87 -0.12
C MET A 89 -8.80 -3.25 0.95
N ARG A 90 -7.72 -3.93 0.58
CA ARG A 90 -6.63 -4.31 1.48
C ARG A 90 -5.28 -4.06 0.82
N LEU A 91 -4.29 -3.69 1.63
CA LEU A 91 -2.90 -3.60 1.19
C LEU A 91 -2.33 -5.02 1.02
N GLY A 92 -1.57 -5.24 -0.03
CA GLY A 92 -0.89 -6.50 -0.33
C GLY A 92 0.51 -6.24 -0.88
N ASP A 93 1.23 -7.33 -1.16
CA ASP A 93 2.62 -7.35 -1.64
C ASP A 93 3.64 -6.59 -0.74
N PHE A 94 4.17 -7.32 0.23
CA PHE A 94 5.22 -6.82 1.13
C PHE A 94 6.64 -7.12 0.60
N GLY A 95 6.81 -7.42 -0.70
CA GLY A 95 8.09 -7.76 -1.29
C GLY A 95 9.12 -6.62 -1.25
N ALA A 96 8.65 -5.37 -1.29
CA ALA A 96 9.48 -4.17 -1.17
C ALA A 96 9.62 -3.64 0.27
N SER A 97 8.96 -4.28 1.24
CA SER A 97 8.90 -3.78 2.61
C SER A 97 10.21 -3.94 3.35
N PHE A 98 10.49 -3.01 4.26
CA PHE A 98 11.74 -3.01 5.04
C PHE A 98 11.53 -2.48 6.46
N PHE A 99 12.39 -2.90 7.37
CA PHE A 99 12.42 -2.40 8.73
C PHE A 99 13.14 -1.06 8.80
N TYR A 100 12.63 -0.17 9.65
CA TYR A 100 13.30 1.03 10.09
C TYR A 100 13.18 1.16 11.61
N GLU A 101 13.85 2.15 12.20
CA GLU A 101 13.73 2.45 13.62
C GLU A 101 12.71 3.58 13.83
N PRO A 102 11.51 3.30 14.38
CA PRO A 102 10.55 4.35 14.76
C PRO A 102 11.19 5.32 15.74
N GLY A 103 11.08 6.62 15.47
CA GLY A 103 11.72 7.67 16.27
C GLY A 103 13.24 7.82 16.05
N GLY A 104 13.85 6.96 15.22
CA GLY A 104 15.20 7.15 14.71
C GLY A 104 15.31 8.35 13.76
N PRO A 105 16.54 8.71 13.33
CA PRO A 105 16.80 9.93 12.56
C PRO A 105 15.98 10.03 11.27
N ASP A 106 15.73 8.90 10.60
CA ASP A 106 15.00 8.85 9.32
C ASP A 106 13.55 8.38 9.46
N GLY A 107 13.13 7.84 10.61
CA GLY A 107 11.85 7.13 10.75
C GLY A 107 10.64 8.00 10.40
N ALA A 108 10.61 9.23 10.95
CA ALA A 108 9.53 10.17 10.65
C ALA A 108 9.52 10.62 9.19
N ALA A 109 10.68 10.63 8.51
CA ALA A 109 10.75 10.98 7.09
C ALA A 109 10.21 9.86 6.20
N LEU A 110 10.54 8.61 6.53
CA LEU A 110 10.03 7.41 5.84
C LEU A 110 8.51 7.32 5.96
N GLU A 111 7.97 7.48 7.17
CA GLU A 111 6.51 7.46 7.38
C GLU A 111 5.80 8.57 6.61
N ARG A 112 6.38 9.78 6.56
CA ARG A 112 5.83 10.89 5.76
C ARG A 112 5.84 10.59 4.26
N LEU A 113 6.88 9.95 3.75
CA LEU A 113 6.95 9.54 2.35
C LEU A 113 5.85 8.53 2.02
N GLU A 114 5.64 7.54 2.90
CA GLU A 114 4.59 6.54 2.72
C GLU A 114 3.18 7.15 2.83
N VAL A 115 2.96 8.09 3.76
CA VAL A 115 1.69 8.86 3.86
C VAL A 115 1.47 9.72 2.60
N CYS A 116 2.52 10.30 2.03
CA CYS A 116 2.43 11.01 0.74
C CYS A 116 2.04 10.08 -0.41
N ALA A 117 2.61 8.87 -0.46
CA ALA A 117 2.24 7.85 -1.46
C ALA A 117 0.77 7.43 -1.31
N TRP A 118 0.31 7.17 -0.08
CA TRP A 118 -1.09 6.93 0.23
C TRP A 118 -2.00 8.09 -0.23
N GLY A 119 -1.62 9.34 0.04
CA GLY A 119 -2.40 10.50 -0.38
C GLY A 119 -2.54 10.61 -1.91
N ARG A 120 -1.48 10.26 -2.65
CA ARG A 120 -1.53 10.19 -4.12
C ARG A 120 -2.46 9.10 -4.61
N LEU A 121 -2.35 7.90 -4.04
CA LEU A 121 -3.26 6.79 -4.33
C LEU A 121 -4.73 7.16 -4.07
N VAL A 122 -5.02 7.86 -2.96
CA VAL A 122 -6.38 8.35 -2.66
C VAL A 122 -6.87 9.35 -3.71
N ALA A 123 -6.02 10.27 -4.16
CA ALA A 123 -6.37 11.21 -5.23
C ALA A 123 -6.70 10.48 -6.54
N GLU A 124 -5.95 9.42 -6.88
CA GLU A 124 -6.25 8.58 -8.05
C GLU A 124 -7.57 7.83 -7.90
N MET A 125 -7.83 7.23 -6.73
CA MET A 125 -9.12 6.58 -6.44
C MET A 125 -10.31 7.53 -6.56
N LEU A 126 -10.16 8.78 -6.11
CA LEU A 126 -11.20 9.80 -6.23
C LEU A 126 -11.48 10.18 -7.69
N ALA A 127 -10.46 10.20 -8.54
CA ALA A 127 -10.62 10.47 -9.98
C ALA A 127 -11.40 9.36 -10.72
N LEU A 128 -11.52 8.17 -10.13
CA LEU A 128 -12.30 7.04 -10.65
C LEU A 128 -13.76 7.04 -10.16
N VAL A 129 -14.12 7.97 -9.28
CA VAL A 129 -15.51 8.17 -8.83
C VAL A 129 -16.23 9.06 -9.84
N PRO A 130 -17.40 8.66 -10.36
CA PRO A 130 -18.12 9.45 -11.34
C PRO A 130 -18.65 10.73 -10.69
N PRO A 131 -18.76 11.84 -11.43
CA PRO A 131 -19.36 13.07 -10.91
C PRO A 131 -20.79 12.80 -10.46
N ARG A 132 -21.24 13.52 -9.41
CA ARG A 132 -22.65 13.47 -9.03
C ARG A 132 -23.49 14.06 -10.18
N PRO A 133 -24.63 13.43 -10.53
CA PRO A 133 -25.54 13.95 -11.54
C PRO A 133 -26.13 15.30 -11.14
#